data_AF-A0AAV4C013-F1
#
_entry.id   AF-A0AAV4C013-F1
#
_cell.length_a   1.000
_cell.length_b   1.000
_cell.length_c   1.000
_cell.angle_alpha   90.00
_cell.angle_beta   90.00
_cell.angle_gamma   90.00
#
_symmetry.space_group_name_H-M   'P 1'
#
loop_
_entity.id
_entity.type
_entity.pdbx_description
1 polymer ?
#
loop_
_entity_poly.entity_id
_entity_poly.type
_entity_poly.pdbx_seq_one_letter_code
_entity_poly.pdbx_strand_id
1 'polypeptide(L)'
;MASCLTKYLTENGYTHTSVQKGGIPGVSGCLEHATMIWEAIQRTKSEKLNLDVVWLDLANAYVSVPHEMIQLALRMYHVPDVIQVMLDDYFSGFRMRFSTNDYTTN
;
A
#
# COMPACT_ATOMS: atom_id res chain seq x y z
N MET A 1 -0.36 13.70 11.18
CA MET A 1 0.77 12.98 10.55
C MET A 1 0.34 12.33 9.22
N ALA A 2 -0.70 11.51 9.21
CA ALA A 2 -1.23 10.90 7.98
C ALA A 2 -1.58 11.93 6.88
N SER A 3 -2.34 13.00 7.21
CA SER A 3 -2.73 14.02 6.23
C SER A 3 -1.55 14.76 5.58
N CYS A 4 -0.49 15.05 6.33
CA CYS A 4 0.70 15.71 5.81
C CYS A 4 1.49 14.81 4.84
N LEU A 5 1.66 13.54 5.21
CA LEU A 5 2.34 12.56 4.36
C LEU A 5 1.53 12.28 3.10
N THR A 6 0.21 12.10 3.22
CA THR A 6 -0.67 11.95 2.06
C THR A 6 -0.57 13.13 1.12
N LYS A 7 -0.66 14.37 1.64
CA LYS A 7 -0.49 15.59 0.84
C LYS A 7 0.85 15.59 0.08
N TYR A 8 1.94 15.31 0.79
CA TYR A 8 3.27 15.22 0.19
C TYR A 8 3.33 14.17 -0.94
N LEU A 9 2.85 12.94 -0.68
CA LEU A 9 2.87 11.84 -1.64
C LEU A 9 1.97 12.08 -2.85
N THR A 10 0.92 12.89 -2.72
CA THR A 10 0.07 13.30 -3.85
C THR A 10 0.65 14.46 -4.65
N GLU A 11 1.46 15.32 -4.04
CA GLU A 11 2.01 16.53 -4.67
C GLU A 11 3.43 16.32 -5.24
N ASN A 12 4.19 15.33 -4.74
CA ASN A 12 5.58 15.12 -5.12
C ASN A 12 5.79 14.57 -6.54
N GLY A 13 4.72 14.17 -7.23
CA GLY A 13 4.77 13.68 -8.62
C GLY A 13 5.17 12.22 -8.80
N TYR A 14 5.38 11.46 -7.72
CA TYR A 14 5.79 10.04 -7.78
C TYR A 14 4.62 9.05 -7.66
N THR A 15 3.42 9.53 -7.30
CA THR A 15 2.20 8.70 -7.20
C THR A 15 1.29 8.95 -8.38
N HIS A 16 1.11 7.95 -9.25
CA HIS A 16 0.19 8.04 -10.38
C HIS A 16 -1.24 7.67 -9.95
N THR A 17 -2.10 8.67 -9.81
CA THR A 17 -3.50 8.50 -9.39
C THR A 17 -4.40 7.83 -10.43
N SER A 18 -3.95 7.70 -11.69
CA SER A 18 -4.64 6.90 -12.71
C SER A 18 -4.60 5.40 -12.40
N VAL A 19 -3.56 4.95 -11.69
CA VAL A 19 -3.35 3.54 -11.32
C VAL A 19 -3.61 3.33 -9.83
N GLN A 20 -2.93 4.09 -8.96
CA GLN A 20 -3.07 4.00 -7.51
C GLN A 20 -4.23 4.88 -7.03
N LYS A 21 -5.38 4.27 -6.76
CA LYS A 21 -6.58 4.97 -6.26
C LYS A 21 -6.89 4.67 -4.80
N GLY A 22 -6.31 3.61 -4.26
CA GLY A 22 -6.45 3.26 -2.84
C GLY A 22 -5.70 4.26 -1.95
N GLY A 23 -6.35 4.72 -0.89
CA GLY A 23 -5.73 5.62 0.09
C GLY A 23 -5.52 7.06 -0.38
N ILE A 24 -6.04 7.45 -1.56
CA ILE A 24 -5.97 8.81 -2.08
C ILE A 24 -7.29 9.55 -1.79
N PRO A 25 -7.27 10.63 -0.99
CA PRO A 25 -8.47 11.41 -0.71
C PRO A 25 -9.09 12.00 -1.98
N GLY A 26 -10.42 11.96 -2.08
CA GLY A 26 -11.15 12.55 -3.20
C GLY A 26 -11.19 11.70 -4.48
N VAL A 27 -10.56 10.51 -4.49
CA VAL A 27 -10.62 9.57 -5.63
C VAL A 27 -11.63 8.46 -5.36
N SER A 28 -12.60 8.28 -6.27
CA SER A 28 -13.61 7.23 -6.18
C SER A 28 -13.13 5.91 -6.79
N GLY A 29 -12.00 5.39 -6.29
CA GLY A 29 -11.31 4.24 -6.90
C GLY A 29 -12.17 2.97 -7.01
N CYS A 30 -12.96 2.65 -5.98
CA CYS A 30 -13.80 1.45 -5.99
C CYS A 30 -14.89 1.51 -7.07
N LEU A 31 -15.55 2.66 -7.22
CA LEU A 31 -16.60 2.85 -8.21
C LEU A 31 -16.00 2.83 -9.62
N GLU A 32 -14.87 3.50 -9.82
CA GLU A 32 -14.18 3.53 -11.11
C GLU A 32 -13.71 2.13 -11.52
N HIS A 33 -13.08 1.37 -10.63
CA HIS A 33 -12.64 0.00 -10.95
C HIS A 33 -13.81 -0.95 -11.21
N ALA A 34 -14.89 -0.86 -10.44
CA ALA A 34 -16.08 -1.68 -10.66
C ALA A 34 -16.74 -1.36 -12.02
N THR A 35 -16.83 -0.07 -12.38
CA THR A 35 -17.39 0.36 -13.66
C THR A 35 -16.49 -0.05 -14.83
N MET A 36 -15.17 0.10 -14.73
CA MET A 36 -14.22 -0.37 -15.76
C MET A 36 -14.35 -1.88 -16.02
N ILE A 37 -14.43 -2.71 -14.98
CA ILE A 37 -14.61 -4.16 -15.12
C ILE A 37 -15.97 -4.46 -15.75
N TRP A 38 -17.02 -3.77 -15.32
CA TRP A 38 -18.36 -3.92 -15.89
C TRP A 38 -18.40 -3.60 -17.38
N GLU A 39 -17.81 -2.48 -17.79
CA GLU A 39 -17.71 -2.06 -19.19
C GLU A 39 -16.93 -3.08 -20.03
N ALA A 40 -15.82 -3.60 -19.49
CA ALA A 40 -15.05 -4.67 -20.14
C ALA A 40 -15.91 -5.92 -20.39
N ILE A 41 -16.70 -6.35 -19.39
CA ILE A 41 -17.63 -7.48 -19.51
C ILE A 41 -18.72 -7.23 -20.55
N GLN A 42 -19.32 -6.04 -20.56
CA GLN A 42 -20.37 -5.71 -21.53
C GLN A 42 -19.83 -5.70 -22.96
N ARG A 43 -18.63 -5.14 -23.15
CA ARG A 43 -17.98 -5.06 -24.46
C ARG A 43 -17.60 -6.44 -24.98
N THR A 44 -17.00 -7.30 -24.16
CA THR A 44 -16.64 -8.66 -24.60
C THR A 44 -17.86 -9.49 -24.93
N LYS A 45 -18.97 -9.31 -24.19
CA LYS A 45 -20.26 -9.94 -24.50
C LYS A 45 -20.85 -9.46 -25.83
N SER A 46 -20.82 -8.15 -26.13
CA SER A 46 -21.37 -7.62 -27.39
C SER A 46 -20.52 -8.01 -28.60
N GLU A 47 -19.19 -7.98 -28.46
CA GLU A 47 -18.23 -8.29 -29.51
C GLU A 47 -17.94 -9.81 -29.63
N LYS A 48 -18.51 -10.64 -28.75
CA LYS A 48 -18.27 -12.10 -28.66
C LYS A 48 -16.78 -12.46 -28.52
N LEU A 49 -16.07 -11.68 -27.71
CA LEU A 49 -14.67 -11.88 -27.36
C LEU A 49 -14.52 -12.63 -26.04
N ASN A 50 -13.33 -13.17 -25.80
CA ASN A 50 -12.97 -13.75 -24.51
C ASN A 50 -12.41 -12.67 -23.58
N LEU A 51 -12.69 -12.79 -22.28
CA LEU A 51 -12.18 -11.92 -21.23
C LEU A 51 -11.73 -12.77 -20.05
N ASP A 52 -10.45 -12.66 -19.70
CA ASP A 52 -9.89 -13.24 -18.49
C ASP A 52 -9.63 -12.13 -17.46
N VAL A 53 -10.13 -12.32 -16.23
CA VAL A 53 -9.95 -11.35 -15.13
C VAL A 53 -9.22 -12.04 -13.99
N VAL A 54 -8.11 -11.44 -13.55
CA VAL A 54 -7.32 -11.93 -12.42
C VAL A 54 -7.52 -11.01 -11.23
N TRP A 55 -7.99 -11.58 -10.12
CA TRP A 55 -8.09 -10.90 -8.84
C TRP A 55 -6.83 -11.17 -8.03
N LEU A 56 -6.09 -10.12 -7.69
CA LEU A 56 -4.87 -10.20 -6.89
C LEU A 56 -5.13 -9.58 -5.51
N ASP A 57 -4.71 -10.29 -4.47
CA ASP A 57 -4.76 -9.81 -3.09
C ASP A 57 -3.48 -10.22 -2.34
N LEU A 58 -3.11 -9.43 -1.33
CA LEU A 58 -1.93 -9.67 -0.51
C LEU A 58 -2.34 -10.30 0.82
N ALA A 59 -1.90 -11.55 1.06
CA ALA A 59 -2.12 -12.22 2.33
C ALA A 59 -1.48 -11.45 3.50
N ASN A 60 -2.29 -11.10 4.50
CA ASN A 60 -1.87 -10.39 5.72
C ASN A 60 -1.10 -9.08 5.46
N ALA A 61 -1.45 -8.32 4.43
CA ALA A 61 -0.67 -7.19 3.91
C ALA A 61 -0.07 -6.25 4.97
N TYR A 62 -0.80 -5.89 6.04
CA TYR A 62 -0.27 -4.99 7.07
C TYR A 62 0.75 -5.63 8.01
N VAL A 63 0.61 -6.93 8.27
CA VAL A 63 1.46 -7.67 9.22
C VAL A 63 2.64 -8.33 8.52
N SER A 64 2.50 -8.65 7.23
CA SER A 64 3.50 -9.39 6.46
C SER A 64 4.54 -8.51 5.78
N VAL A 65 4.37 -7.19 5.75
CA VAL A 65 5.32 -6.27 5.11
C VAL A 65 6.58 -6.12 5.97
N PRO A 66 7.78 -6.49 5.45
CA PRO A 66 9.05 -6.27 6.14
C PRO A 66 9.31 -4.77 6.42
N HIS A 67 9.91 -4.45 7.56
CA HIS A 67 10.21 -3.05 7.91
C HIS A 67 11.21 -2.42 6.92
N GLU A 68 12.12 -3.21 6.36
CA GLU A 68 13.06 -2.78 5.32
C GLU A 68 12.33 -2.34 4.04
N MET A 69 11.18 -2.96 3.72
CA MET A 69 10.34 -2.59 2.58
C MET A 69 9.66 -1.23 2.81
N ILE A 70 9.26 -0.93 4.06
CA ILE A 70 8.71 0.39 4.42
C ILE A 70 9.79 1.46 4.19
N GLN A 71 11.01 1.23 4.67
CA GLN A 71 12.12 2.16 4.45
C GLN A 71 12.50 2.32 2.98
N LEU A 72 12.47 1.22 2.22
CA LEU A 72 12.65 1.28 0.77
C LEU A 72 11.56 2.14 0.11
N ALA A 73 10.29 1.95 0.46
CA ALA A 73 9.19 2.73 -0.08
C ALA A 73 9.34 4.23 0.21
N LEU A 74 9.66 4.60 1.46
CA LEU A 74 9.87 6.01 1.81
C LEU A 74 10.95 6.67 0.95
N ARG A 75 12.06 5.97 0.69
CA ARG A 75 13.13 6.42 -0.20
C ARG A 75 12.68 6.52 -1.66
N MET A 76 11.97 5.52 -2.17
CA MET A 76 11.45 5.52 -3.55
C MET A 76 10.50 6.68 -3.83
N TYR A 77 9.69 7.08 -2.84
CA TYR A 77 8.77 8.22 -2.95
C TYR A 77 9.37 9.54 -2.43
N HIS A 78 10.68 9.61 -2.23
CA HIS A 78 11.42 10.82 -1.86
C HIS A 78 10.93 11.49 -0.57
N VAL A 79 10.34 10.75 0.36
CA VAL A 79 9.87 11.28 1.64
C VAL A 79 11.06 11.91 2.40
N PRO A 80 10.92 13.09 3.04
CA PRO A 80 12.05 13.75 3.70
C PRO A 80 12.80 12.87 4.70
N ASP A 81 14.13 12.96 4.72
CA ASP A 81 15.01 12.11 5.54
C ASP A 81 14.68 12.17 7.04
N VAL A 82 14.22 13.32 7.54
CA VAL A 82 13.77 13.46 8.93
C VAL A 82 12.65 12.48 9.29
N ILE A 83 11.74 12.18 8.36
CA ILE A 83 10.65 11.22 8.57
C ILE A 83 11.15 9.78 8.42
N GLN A 84 12.09 9.53 7.50
CA GLN A 84 12.70 8.21 7.33
C GLN A 84 13.44 7.78 8.60
N VAL A 85 14.30 8.67 9.14
CA VAL A 85 15.05 8.45 10.39
C VAL A 85 14.09 8.28 11.56
N MET A 86 13.06 9.13 11.68
CA MET A 86 12.05 8.98 12.73
C MET A 86 11.37 7.62 12.71
N LEU A 87 11.04 7.08 11.53
CA LEU A 87 10.43 5.77 11.40
C LEU A 87 11.44 4.64 11.66
N ASP A 88 12.70 4.82 11.30
CA ASP A 88 13.76 3.85 11.57
C ASP A 88 14.04 3.72 13.08
N ASP A 89 14.10 4.84 13.78
CA ASP A 89 14.19 4.88 15.25
C ASP A 89 12.96 4.24 15.91
N TYR A 90 11.77 4.47 15.35
CA TYR A 90 10.54 3.86 15.84
C TYR A 90 10.54 2.33 15.69
N PHE A 91 10.95 1.82 14.52
CA PHE A 91 10.97 0.38 14.26
C PHE A 91 12.17 -0.34 14.89
N SER A 92 13.30 0.32 15.10
CA SER A 92 14.47 -0.27 15.79
C SER A 92 14.26 -0.46 17.29
N GLY A 93 13.32 0.28 17.88
CA GLY A 93 12.99 0.20 19.31
C GLY A 93 12.19 -1.04 19.73
N PHE A 94 11.72 -1.87 18.79
CA PHE A 94 10.90 -3.04 19.13
C PHE A 94 11.75 -4.11 19.83
N ARG A 95 11.41 -4.38 21.09
CA ARG A 95 11.94 -5.51 21.86
C ARG A 95 10.85 -6.54 22.03
N MET A 96 11.14 -7.76 21.58
CA MET A 96 10.23 -8.89 21.77
C MET A 96 10.79 -9.79 22.87
N ARG A 97 9.98 -9.99 23.91
CA ARG A 97 10.28 -10.93 25.00
C ARG A 97 9.43 -12.18 24.81
N PHE A 98 10.09 -13.32 24.72
CA PHE A 98 9.45 -14.63 24.67
C PHE A 98 9.53 -15.26 26.05
N SER A 99 8.40 -15.75 26.55
CA SER A 99 8.35 -16.54 27.77
C SER A 99 7.80 -17.92 27.43
N THR A 100 8.57 -18.94 27.80
CA THR A 100 8.15 -20.34 27.84
C THR A 100 8.08 -20.79 29.29
N ASN A 101 7.60 -22.00 29.55
CA ASN A 101 7.58 -22.55 30.92
C ASN A 101 9.00 -22.66 31.52
N ASP A 102 10.03 -22.81 30.67
CA ASP A 102 11.39 -23.11 31.11
C ASP A 102 12.33 -21.90 31.07
N TYR A 103 12.07 -20.92 30.20
CA TYR A 103 12.89 -19.72 30.10
C TYR A 103 12.17 -18.51 29.52
N THR A 104 12.69 -17.32 29.83
CA THR A 104 12.25 -16.04 29.29
C THR A 104 13.43 -15.27 28.70
N THR A 105 13.26 -14.67 27.51
CA THR A 105 14.28 -13.82 26.89
C THR A 105 14.28 -12.41 27.50
N ASN A 106 15.42 -11.71 27.46
CA ASN A 106 15.52 -10.36 28.02
C ASN A 106 14.72 -9.32 27.24
#